data_AF-A0A7X5IW02-F1
#
_entry.id   AF-A0A7X5IW02-F1
#
_cell.length_a   1.000
_cell.length_b   1.000
_cell.length_c   1.000
_cell.angle_alpha   90.00
_cell.angle_beta   90.00
_cell.angle_gamma   90.00
#
_symmetry.space_group_name_H-M   'P 1'
#
loop_
_entity.id
_entity.type
_entity.pdbx_description
1 polymer ?
#
loop_
_entity_poly.entity_id
_entity_poly.type
_entity_poly.pdbx_seq_one_letter_code
_entity_poly.pdbx_strand_id
1 'polypeptide(L)'
;MGQSKKSGKRGSILLKKEWAGMRAEQKKQAEEFAELMEAVHDEIRKAIEQGDIMSAQTLLEDCQKGAIALGNMIEKAEGEGFITVRILEEYCELVYQAYSRLSEGRMADASEIYKALQKGLTRIGNSVGQDIKTTLEVVFLPY
;
A
#
# COMPACT_ATOMS: atom_id res chain seq x y z
N MET A 1 -36.17 -34.18 46.04
CA MET A 1 -37.18 -33.73 45.06
C MET A 1 -37.18 -32.20 44.98
N GLY A 2 -37.32 -31.63 43.78
CA GLY A 2 -37.70 -30.22 43.51
C GLY A 2 -36.53 -29.22 43.55
N GLN A 3 -35.80 -28.98 42.45
CA GLN A 3 -36.09 -28.10 41.31
C GLN A 3 -36.45 -26.63 41.61
N SER A 4 -35.56 -25.75 41.11
CA SER A 4 -35.80 -24.46 40.42
C SER A 4 -36.53 -23.32 41.13
N LYS A 5 -35.88 -22.15 41.18
CA LYS A 5 -36.20 -21.02 40.26
C LYS A 5 -34.99 -20.12 39.98
N LYS A 6 -34.93 -19.71 38.71
CA LYS A 6 -33.92 -18.92 38.01
C LYS A 6 -33.96 -17.43 38.39
N SER A 7 -32.80 -16.78 38.38
CA SER A 7 -32.64 -15.38 37.94
C SER A 7 -31.15 -15.22 37.58
N GLY A 8 -30.75 -15.08 36.32
CA GLY A 8 -31.20 -14.02 35.44
C GLY A 8 -30.23 -12.82 35.53
N LYS A 9 -28.94 -13.03 35.20
CA LYS A 9 -28.05 -11.92 34.83
C LYS A 9 -27.55 -12.14 33.41
N ARG A 10 -28.35 -11.63 32.47
CA ARG A 10 -27.90 -11.20 31.15
C ARG A 10 -27.17 -9.86 31.31
N GLY A 11 -26.19 -9.64 30.44
CA GLY A 11 -25.49 -8.36 30.31
C GLY A 11 -24.15 -8.39 31.03
N SER A 12 -23.01 -8.26 30.36
CA SER A 12 -22.77 -7.84 28.98
C SER A 12 -21.32 -8.17 28.69
N ILE A 13 -21.07 -9.22 27.91
CA ILE A 13 -19.80 -9.34 27.20
C ILE A 13 -19.90 -8.30 26.10
N LEU A 14 -19.50 -7.07 26.42
CA LEU A 14 -19.12 -6.10 25.42
C LEU A 14 -17.93 -6.73 24.70
N LEU A 15 -18.21 -7.44 23.60
CA LEU A 15 -17.23 -7.60 22.53
C LEU A 15 -16.69 -6.19 22.32
N LYS A 16 -15.44 -5.97 22.76
CA LYS A 16 -14.63 -4.89 22.22
C LYS A 16 -14.65 -5.17 20.73
N LYS A 17 -15.51 -4.44 20.02
CA LYS A 17 -15.54 -4.42 18.58
C LYS A 17 -14.21 -3.76 18.24
N GLU A 18 -13.18 -4.58 18.07
CA GLU A 18 -11.93 -4.16 17.47
C GLU A 18 -12.34 -3.42 16.22
N TRP A 19 -12.09 -2.12 16.17
CA TRP A 19 -12.27 -1.37 14.95
C TRP A 19 -11.15 -1.85 14.03
N ALA A 20 -11.42 -2.92 13.29
CA ALA A 20 -10.55 -3.40 12.22
C ALA A 20 -10.43 -2.25 11.22
N GLY A 21 -9.22 -1.70 11.15
CA GLY A 21 -8.89 -0.51 10.39
C GLY A 21 -7.42 -0.20 10.64
N MET A 22 -6.77 0.40 9.66
CA MET A 22 -5.34 0.61 9.61
C MET A 22 -4.85 1.52 10.74
N ARG A 23 -3.80 1.06 11.43
CA ARG A 23 -3.14 1.82 12.50
C ARG A 23 -2.42 3.04 11.91
N ALA A 24 -2.27 4.09 12.73
CA ALA A 24 -1.56 5.31 12.33
C ALA A 24 -0.16 5.06 11.78
N GLU A 25 0.60 4.13 12.38
CA GLU A 25 1.93 3.75 11.92
C GLU A 25 1.91 3.10 10.53
N GLN A 26 0.94 2.23 10.25
CA GLN A 26 0.81 1.61 8.94
C GLN A 26 0.40 2.65 7.88
N LYS A 27 -0.46 3.60 8.24
CA LYS A 27 -0.79 4.74 7.37
C LYS A 27 0.44 5.58 7.05
N LYS A 28 1.26 5.88 8.05
CA LYS A 28 2.53 6.58 7.86
C LYS A 28 3.47 5.84 6.91
N GLN A 29 3.59 4.51 7.05
CA GLN A 29 4.37 3.69 6.12
C GLN A 29 3.87 3.75 4.68
N ALA A 30 2.55 3.86 4.47
CA ALA A 30 1.96 4.01 3.14
C ALA A 30 2.22 5.40 2.52
N GLU A 31 2.23 6.44 3.35
CA GLU A 31 2.57 7.81 2.94
C GLU A 31 4.07 7.94 2.62
N GLU A 32 4.94 7.42 3.49
CA GLU A 32 6.40 7.40 3.27
C GLU A 32 6.80 6.59 2.03
N PHE A 33 6.08 5.49 1.75
CA PHE A 33 6.26 4.75 0.50
C PHE A 33 6.02 5.63 -0.72
N ALA A 34 4.98 6.46 -0.70
CA ALA A 34 4.66 7.33 -1.82
C ALA A 34 5.76 8.40 -2.03
N GLU A 35 6.28 8.97 -0.94
CA GLU A 35 7.38 9.94 -0.99
C GLU A 35 8.68 9.32 -1.49
N LEU A 36 9.05 8.13 -0.99
CA LEU A 36 10.27 7.44 -1.41
C LEU A 36 10.24 7.08 -2.90
N MET A 37 9.09 6.61 -3.39
CA MET A 37 8.96 6.18 -4.78
C MET A 37 9.11 7.31 -5.79
N GLU A 38 8.81 8.56 -5.42
CA GLU A 38 9.03 9.71 -6.30
C GLU A 38 10.52 9.88 -6.63
N ALA A 39 11.38 9.75 -5.62
CA ALA A 39 12.83 9.79 -5.82
C ALA A 39 13.32 8.61 -6.65
N VAL A 40 12.81 7.40 -6.38
CA VAL A 40 13.18 6.19 -7.13
C VAL A 40 12.76 6.30 -8.61
N HIS A 41 11.60 6.89 -8.92
CA HIS A 41 11.16 7.10 -10.30
C HIS A 41 12.09 8.04 -11.08
N ASP A 42 12.61 9.07 -10.42
CA ASP A 42 13.61 9.96 -11.02
C ASP A 42 14.94 9.24 -11.24
N GLU A 43 15.36 8.36 -10.33
CA GLU A 43 16.54 7.51 -10.51
C GLU A 43 16.38 6.52 -11.66
N ILE A 44 15.22 5.87 -11.79
CA ILE A 44 14.90 5.00 -12.93
C ILE A 44 15.02 5.78 -14.24
N ARG A 45 14.45 6.99 -14.29
CA ARG A 45 14.53 7.85 -15.48
C ARG A 45 15.98 8.17 -15.83
N LYS A 46 16.80 8.58 -14.86
CA LYS A 46 18.22 8.89 -15.07
C LYS A 46 19.01 7.67 -15.55
N ALA A 47 18.75 6.49 -14.97
CA ALA A 47 19.39 5.25 -15.38
C ALA A 47 19.08 4.91 -16.85
N ILE A 48 17.82 5.06 -17.28
CA ILE A 48 17.42 4.86 -18.68
C ILE A 48 18.10 5.89 -19.60
N GLU A 49 18.12 7.17 -19.22
CA GLU A 49 18.78 8.24 -20.00
C GLU A 49 20.29 8.01 -20.16
N GLN A 50 20.93 7.38 -19.17
CA GLN A 50 22.35 7.01 -19.19
C GLN A 50 22.62 5.68 -19.91
N GLY A 51 21.57 4.95 -20.32
CA GLY A 51 21.69 3.62 -20.91
C GLY A 51 22.00 2.51 -19.91
N ASP A 52 21.93 2.79 -18.61
CA ASP A 52 22.09 1.79 -17.55
C ASP A 52 20.77 1.03 -17.32
N ILE A 53 20.47 0.15 -18.26
CA ILE A 53 19.24 -0.65 -18.27
C ILE A 53 19.19 -1.61 -17.06
N MET A 54 20.34 -2.12 -16.62
CA MET A 54 20.42 -3.05 -15.49
C MET A 54 20.01 -2.38 -14.17
N SER A 55 20.53 -1.18 -13.91
CA SER A 55 20.12 -0.41 -12.73
C SER A 55 18.64 -0.02 -12.81
N ALA A 56 18.16 0.43 -13.98
CA ALA A 56 16.75 0.76 -14.17
C ALA A 56 15.83 -0.44 -13.90
N GLN A 57 16.17 -1.63 -14.39
CA GLN A 57 15.44 -2.86 -14.14
C GLN A 57 15.43 -3.26 -12.66
N THR A 58 16.58 -3.14 -11.99
CA THR A 58 16.70 -3.46 -10.55
C THR A 58 15.80 -2.54 -9.72
N LEU A 59 15.83 -1.24 -10.00
CA LEU A 59 14.97 -0.26 -9.31
C LEU A 59 13.48 -0.53 -9.58
N LEU A 60 13.10 -0.92 -10.80
CA LEU A 60 11.73 -1.31 -11.12
C LEU A 60 11.29 -2.57 -10.36
N GLU A 61 12.15 -3.58 -10.24
CA GLU A 61 11.85 -4.77 -9.43
C GLU A 61 11.62 -4.42 -7.97
N ASP A 62 12.44 -3.53 -7.41
CA ASP A 62 12.30 -3.08 -6.02
C ASP A 62 11.04 -2.23 -5.82
N CYS A 63 10.67 -1.39 -6.81
CA CYS A 63 9.37 -0.72 -6.83
C CYS A 63 8.21 -1.71 -6.72
N GLN A 64 8.25 -2.78 -7.51
CA GLN A 64 7.17 -3.77 -7.53
C GLN A 64 7.10 -4.56 -6.22
N LYS A 65 8.23 -5.00 -5.68
CA LYS A 65 8.30 -5.68 -4.38
C LYS A 65 7.73 -4.80 -3.27
N GLY A 66 8.09 -3.52 -3.26
CA GLY A 66 7.58 -2.55 -2.30
C GLY A 66 6.07 -2.35 -2.41
N ALA A 67 5.54 -2.19 -3.64
CA ALA A 67 4.10 -2.04 -3.85
C ALA A 67 3.30 -3.28 -3.44
N ILE A 68 3.81 -4.48 -3.70
CA ILE A 68 3.21 -5.75 -3.25
C ILE A 68 3.20 -5.84 -1.72
N ALA A 69 4.32 -5.47 -1.07
CA ALA A 69 4.40 -5.47 0.39
C ALA A 69 3.39 -4.48 1.00
N LEU A 70 3.26 -3.29 0.41
CA LEU A 70 2.30 -2.28 0.84
C LEU A 70 0.85 -2.76 0.65
N GLY A 71 0.53 -3.35 -0.51
CA GLY A 71 -0.79 -3.89 -0.80
C GLY A 71 -1.20 -4.96 0.20
N ASN A 72 -0.31 -5.93 0.46
CA ASN A 72 -0.53 -6.96 1.47
C ASN A 72 -0.74 -6.41 2.89
N MET A 73 -0.04 -5.32 3.23
CA MET A 73 -0.21 -4.66 4.53
C MET A 73 -1.58 -3.99 4.63
N ILE A 74 -2.00 -3.27 3.58
CA ILE A 74 -3.30 -2.59 3.52
C ILE A 74 -4.43 -3.61 3.54
N GLU A 75 -4.32 -4.68 2.75
CA GLU A 75 -5.34 -5.74 2.68
C GLU A 75 -5.56 -6.43 4.04
N LYS A 76 -4.48 -6.66 4.80
CA LYS A 76 -4.57 -7.20 6.16
C LYS A 76 -5.25 -6.24 7.15
N ALA A 77 -5.16 -4.94 6.91
CA ALA A 77 -5.67 -3.91 7.82
C ALA A 77 -7.11 -3.52 7.51
N GLU A 78 -7.45 -3.36 6.23
CA GLU A 78 -8.73 -2.82 5.74
C GLU A 78 -9.64 -3.91 5.13
N GLY A 79 -9.08 -5.06 4.77
CA GLY A 79 -9.79 -6.19 4.17
C GLY A 79 -9.44 -6.42 2.69
N GLU A 80 -9.80 -7.61 2.22
CA GLU A 80 -9.59 -8.05 0.84
C GLU A 80 -10.30 -7.14 -0.18
N GLY A 81 -9.60 -6.81 -1.27
CA GLY A 81 -10.15 -6.00 -2.35
C GLY A 81 -10.36 -4.52 -2.01
N PHE A 82 -9.73 -4.01 -0.94
CA PHE A 82 -9.75 -2.58 -0.61
C PHE A 82 -9.28 -1.74 -1.80
N ILE A 83 -9.87 -0.55 -1.98
CA ILE A 83 -9.66 0.27 -3.18
C ILE A 83 -8.19 0.62 -3.43
N THR A 84 -7.42 0.89 -2.37
CA THR A 84 -5.99 1.17 -2.49
C THR A 84 -5.18 -0.04 -2.94
N VAL A 85 -5.60 -1.26 -2.60
CA VAL A 85 -4.95 -2.50 -3.07
C VAL A 85 -5.08 -2.63 -4.58
N ARG A 86 -6.28 -2.37 -5.13
CA ARG A 86 -6.50 -2.36 -6.58
C ARG A 86 -5.65 -1.32 -7.31
N ILE A 87 -5.51 -0.13 -6.71
CA ILE A 87 -4.64 0.92 -7.27
C ILE A 87 -3.17 0.48 -7.26
N LEU A 88 -2.73 -0.24 -6.22
CA LEU A 88 -1.40 -0.82 -6.14
C LEU A 88 -1.17 -1.94 -7.16
N GLU A 89 -2.17 -2.78 -7.42
CA GLU A 89 -2.13 -3.80 -8.48
C GLU A 89 -1.96 -3.15 -9.86
N GLU A 90 -2.73 -2.11 -10.17
CA GLU A 90 -2.58 -1.34 -11.41
C GLU A 90 -1.18 -0.71 -11.52
N TYR A 91 -0.62 -0.22 -10.42
CA TYR A 91 0.75 0.30 -10.39
C TYR A 91 1.80 -0.81 -10.62
N CYS A 92 1.66 -1.98 -10.00
CA CYS A 92 2.53 -3.13 -10.22
C CYS A 92 2.56 -3.56 -11.70
N GLU A 93 1.41 -3.50 -12.38
CA GLU A 93 1.31 -3.77 -13.81
C GLU A 93 2.07 -2.70 -14.63
N LEU A 94 1.94 -1.42 -14.30
CA LEU A 94 2.70 -0.35 -14.97
C LEU A 94 4.22 -0.54 -14.82
N VAL A 95 4.68 -0.92 -13.63
CA VAL A 95 6.09 -1.22 -13.35
C VAL A 95 6.57 -2.41 -14.19
N TYR A 96 5.78 -3.49 -14.27
CA TYR A 96 6.11 -4.65 -15.09
C TYR A 96 6.18 -4.32 -16.59
N GLN A 97 5.25 -3.50 -17.09
CA GLN A 97 5.27 -3.04 -18.47
C GLN A 97 6.51 -2.19 -18.77
N ALA A 98 6.92 -1.31 -17.85
CA ALA A 98 8.17 -0.56 -17.99
C ALA A 98 9.39 -1.49 -18.04
N TYR A 99 9.48 -2.43 -17.10
CA TYR A 99 10.55 -3.44 -17.06
C TYR A 99 10.63 -4.22 -18.38
N SER A 100 9.49 -4.72 -18.87
CA SER A 100 9.42 -5.52 -20.09
C SER A 100 9.84 -4.73 -21.33
N ARG A 101 9.43 -3.45 -21.44
CA ARG A 101 9.86 -2.56 -22.54
C ARG A 101 11.37 -2.37 -22.57
N LEU A 102 12.00 -2.23 -21.39
CA LEU A 102 13.45 -2.12 -21.27
C LEU A 102 14.16 -3.43 -21.66
N SER A 103 13.64 -4.57 -21.20
CA SER A 103 14.17 -5.91 -21.54
C SER A 103 14.15 -6.22 -23.02
N GLU A 104 13.13 -5.75 -23.73
CA GLU A 104 12.97 -5.95 -25.17
C GLU A 104 13.82 -4.99 -26.02
N GLY A 105 14.58 -4.09 -25.39
CA GLY A 105 15.39 -3.09 -26.11
C GLY A 105 14.56 -2.14 -26.97
N ARG A 106 13.25 -2.02 -26.69
CA ARG A 106 12.42 -1.01 -27.34
C ARG A 106 12.96 0.35 -26.93
N MET A 107 13.05 1.29 -27.87
CA MET A 107 13.35 2.69 -27.54
C MET A 107 12.21 3.23 -26.68
N ALA A 108 12.28 2.97 -25.38
CA ALA A 108 11.34 3.49 -24.41
C ALA A 108 11.79 4.91 -24.08
N ASP A 109 10.93 5.88 -24.33
CA ASP A 109 11.18 7.25 -23.89
C ASP A 109 11.17 7.26 -22.35
N ALA A 110 12.34 7.55 -21.75
CA ALA A 110 12.50 7.64 -20.31
C ALA A 110 11.48 8.61 -19.68
N SER A 111 11.11 9.67 -20.41
CA SER A 111 10.09 10.64 -19.99
C SER A 111 8.69 10.01 -19.95
N GLU A 112 8.36 9.12 -20.89
CA GLU A 112 7.07 8.43 -20.90
C GLU A 112 6.95 7.44 -19.73
N ILE A 113 8.00 6.66 -19.48
CA ILE A 113 8.05 5.74 -18.32
C ILE A 113 7.89 6.53 -17.03
N TYR A 114 8.67 7.59 -16.85
CA TYR A 114 8.59 8.45 -15.68
C TYR A 114 7.17 9.02 -15.46
N LYS A 115 6.55 9.58 -16.50
CA LYS A 115 5.18 10.13 -16.42
C LYS A 115 4.15 9.06 -16.06
N ALA A 116 4.28 7.86 -16.60
CA ALA A 116 3.37 6.75 -16.30
C ALA A 116 3.48 6.32 -14.83
N LEU A 117 4.71 6.15 -14.34
CA LEU A 117 4.98 5.79 -12.94
C LEU A 117 4.52 6.88 -11.96
N GLN A 118 4.81 8.14 -12.25
CA GLN A 118 4.39 9.28 -11.41
C GLN A 118 2.86 9.40 -11.32
N LYS A 119 2.15 9.12 -12.42
CA LYS A 119 0.68 9.09 -12.44
C LYS A 119 0.13 7.96 -11.55
N GLY A 120 0.76 6.79 -11.59
CA GLY A 120 0.41 5.68 -10.70
C GLY A 120 0.63 6.05 -9.23
N LEU A 121 1.79 6.66 -8.93
CA LEU A 121 2.15 7.11 -7.59
C LEU A 121 1.19 8.14 -7.01
N THR A 122 0.79 9.12 -7.83
CA THR A 122 -0.19 10.13 -7.44
C THR A 122 -1.53 9.49 -7.05
N ARG A 123 -1.97 8.44 -7.76
CA ARG A 123 -3.21 7.72 -7.43
C ARG A 123 -3.08 6.95 -6.12
N ILE A 124 -1.92 6.34 -5.86
CA ILE A 124 -1.64 5.66 -4.59
C ILE A 124 -1.70 6.66 -3.44
N GLY A 125 -0.97 7.78 -3.52
CA GLY A 125 -0.94 8.80 -2.48
C GLY A 125 -2.33 9.39 -2.19
N ASN A 126 -3.10 9.70 -3.24
CA ASN A 126 -4.48 10.17 -3.07
C ASN A 126 -5.37 9.15 -2.36
N SER A 127 -5.29 7.88 -2.75
CA SER A 127 -6.10 6.82 -2.13
C SER A 127 -5.69 6.57 -0.67
N VAL A 128 -4.39 6.54 -0.38
CA VAL A 128 -3.88 6.43 1.00
C VAL A 128 -4.39 7.58 1.89
N GLY A 129 -4.38 8.81 1.36
CA GLY A 129 -4.86 9.98 2.08
C GLY A 129 -6.37 9.99 2.31
N GLN A 130 -7.15 9.66 1.27
CA GLN A 130 -8.61 9.84 1.25
C GLN A 130 -9.41 8.59 1.71
N ASP A 131 -8.96 7.39 1.32
CA ASP A 131 -9.72 6.17 1.52
C ASP A 131 -9.39 5.49 2.86
N ILE A 132 -8.14 5.59 3.33
CA ILE A 132 -7.68 4.96 4.57
C ILE A 132 -8.02 5.85 5.78
N LYS A 133 -8.99 5.40 6.59
CA LYS A 133 -9.39 6.07 7.84
C LYS A 133 -8.56 5.53 9.01
N THR A 134 -7.72 6.38 9.60
CA THR A 134 -6.92 6.00 10.75
C THR A 134 -7.79 5.74 11.98
N THR A 135 -7.70 4.52 12.53
CA THR A 135 -8.21 4.22 13.86
C THR A 135 -7.20 4.73 14.89
N LEU A 136 -7.54 5.81 15.60
CA LEU A 136 -6.79 6.24 16.79
C LEU A 136 -7.03 5.20 17.89
N GLU A 137 -6.06 4.31 18.11
CA GLU A 137 -6.06 3.45 19.30
C GLU A 137 -5.84 4.33 20.54
N VAL A 138 -6.92 4.60 21.28
CA VAL A 138 -6.83 5.20 22.62
C VAL A 138 -6.21 4.15 23.55
N VAL A 139 -4.90 4.19 23.74
CA VAL A 139 -4.19 3.38 24.74
C VAL A 139 -4.52 3.93 26.12
N PHE A 140 -5.37 3.23 26.86
CA PHE A 140 -5.61 3.53 28.28
C PHE A 140 -4.45 2.92 29.09
N LEU A 141 -3.46 3.74 29.47
CA LEU A 141 -2.42 3.34 30.43
C LEU A 141 -2.98 3.49 31.85
N PRO A 142 -3.03 2.43 32.68
CA PRO A 142 -3.31 2.60 34.11
C PRO A 142 -2.04 3.15 34.79
N TYR A 143 -2.21 4.28 35.50
CA TYR A 143 -1.21 4.84 36.40
C TYR A 143 -1.03 3.97 37.65
#